data_AF-D0N6H9-F1
#
_entry.id   AF-D0N6H9-F1
#
_cell.length_a   1.000
_cell.length_b   1.000
_cell.length_c   1.000
_cell.angle_alpha   90.00
_cell.angle_beta   90.00
_cell.angle_gamma   90.00
#
_symmetry.space_group_name_H-M   'P 1'
#
loop_
_entity.id
_entity.type
_entity.pdbx_description
1 polymer ?
#
loop_
_entity_poly.entity_id
_entity_poly.type
_entity_poly.pdbx_seq_one_letter_code
_entity_poly.pdbx_strand_id
1 'polypeptide(L)'
;MLKKLVDSEMGDVIKFLFEIESEPSVTIIRDKLAVLVKDGSPSKQRSLAPPRHPLWSIQYPLLKVAQNLEQLRDADGAYNPIHMLHIRSFYVARQYVEANYKFPVVGAFISPSHDTFVRVKNRRNTPDMVTKRHRLALIETAVASSSWIEVDKWEITRRRVLDYLSTLTHIREMCESHFPQYRFHVMYVCGCNTVVKLSHSALRDEGFGCITVCRPAQTEMVIKQLGKTLAKTTTIVEDSGVLPYELESATSFQMMVGKPLFHYLLRHEIGEKIAGKVSWSDEDKQWRQQDLTYVEYAES
;
A
#
# COMPACT_ATOMS: atom_id res chain seq x y z
N MET A 1 27.13 25.22 15.92
CA MET A 1 26.70 25.79 14.62
C MET A 1 26.22 24.71 13.67
N LEU A 2 26.98 23.63 13.43
CA LEU A 2 26.55 22.49 12.58
C LEU A 2 25.25 21.80 12.99
N LYS A 3 24.95 21.67 14.29
CA LYS A 3 23.72 20.99 14.76
C LYS A 3 22.41 21.70 14.38
N LYS A 4 22.44 23.00 14.05
CA LYS A 4 21.24 23.77 13.62
C LYS A 4 21.10 23.92 12.10
N LEU A 5 22.14 23.57 11.33
CA LEU A 5 22.03 23.43 9.86
C LEU A 5 21.28 22.14 9.48
N VAL A 6 21.24 21.15 10.38
CA VAL A 6 20.53 19.88 10.22
C VAL A 6 18.99 20.05 10.27
N ASP A 7 18.48 21.14 10.88
CA ASP A 7 17.03 21.42 10.99
C ASP A 7 16.47 22.25 9.81
N SER A 8 17.30 22.56 8.82
CA SER A 8 16.92 23.29 7.60
C SER A 8 16.63 22.27 6.49
N GLU A 9 15.52 22.43 5.75
CA GLU A 9 15.24 21.54 4.61
C GLU A 9 16.38 21.59 3.59
N MET A 10 16.82 20.42 3.12
CA MET A 10 17.98 20.27 2.23
C MET A 10 17.88 21.17 0.99
N GLY A 11 16.65 21.41 0.49
CA GLY A 11 16.39 22.29 -0.65
C GLY A 11 16.73 23.77 -0.41
N ASP A 12 16.50 24.30 0.79
CA ASP A 12 16.82 25.69 1.13
C ASP A 12 18.32 25.89 1.36
N VAL A 13 18.99 24.87 1.91
CA VAL A 13 20.46 24.85 2.04
C VAL A 13 21.12 24.81 0.67
N ILE A 14 20.63 23.95 -0.23
CA ILE A 14 21.13 23.87 -1.61
C ILE A 14 20.90 25.19 -2.35
N LYS A 15 19.70 25.78 -2.23
CA LYS A 15 19.39 27.06 -2.86
C LYS A 15 20.26 28.20 -2.31
N PHE A 16 20.46 28.25 -1.00
CA PHE A 16 21.38 29.20 -0.37
C PHE A 16 22.82 29.02 -0.87
N LEU A 17 23.31 27.78 -0.97
CA LEU A 17 24.65 27.47 -1.47
C LEU A 17 24.83 27.91 -2.93
N PHE A 18 23.82 27.73 -3.78
CA PHE A 18 23.82 28.24 -5.15
C PHE A 18 23.79 29.78 -5.21
N GLU A 19 23.04 30.44 -4.33
CA GLU A 19 22.95 31.91 -4.32
C GLU A 19 24.25 32.58 -3.83
N ILE A 20 25.01 31.96 -2.93
CA ILE A 20 26.29 32.50 -2.45
C ILE A 20 27.47 32.19 -3.38
N GLU A 21 27.36 31.17 -4.23
CA GLU A 21 28.41 30.79 -5.20
C GLU A 21 28.69 31.93 -6.19
N SER A 22 27.70 32.78 -6.47
CA SER A 22 27.81 33.97 -7.32
C SER A 22 27.98 35.31 -6.56
N GLU A 23 28.00 35.33 -5.23
CA GLU A 23 28.04 36.57 -4.42
C GLU A 23 29.47 36.87 -3.93
N PRO A 24 30.16 37.92 -4.43
CA PRO A 24 31.53 38.23 -4.02
C PRO A 24 31.62 38.91 -2.64
N SER A 25 30.53 39.44 -2.08
CA SER A 25 30.56 40.20 -0.82
C SER A 25 30.42 39.31 0.42
N VAL A 26 31.52 39.16 1.15
CA VAL A 26 31.58 38.37 2.39
C VAL A 26 30.61 38.89 3.47
N THR A 27 30.35 40.19 3.52
CA THR A 27 29.41 40.80 4.48
C THR A 27 27.98 40.36 4.18
N ILE A 28 27.58 40.34 2.90
CA ILE A 28 26.23 39.92 2.48
C ILE A 28 26.02 38.43 2.75
N ILE A 29 27.02 37.59 2.48
CA ILE A 29 26.97 36.16 2.79
C ILE A 29 26.80 35.95 4.29
N ARG A 30 27.55 36.68 5.12
CA ARG A 30 27.51 36.57 6.58
C ARG A 30 26.14 36.97 7.14
N ASP A 31 25.54 38.04 6.62
CA ASP A 31 24.23 38.51 7.06
C ASP A 31 23.11 37.54 6.64
N LYS A 32 23.14 37.02 5.41
CA LYS A 32 22.18 35.99 4.96
C LYS A 32 22.30 34.69 5.77
N LEU A 33 23.54 34.27 6.08
CA LEU A 33 23.79 33.10 6.92
C LEU A 33 23.29 33.32 8.36
N ALA A 34 23.48 34.53 8.91
CA ALA A 34 23.00 34.87 10.24
C ALA A 34 21.46 34.85 10.34
N VAL A 35 20.76 35.32 9.30
CA VAL A 35 19.29 35.24 9.19
C VAL A 35 18.84 33.78 9.13
N LEU A 36 19.45 32.95 8.27
CA LEU A 36 19.08 31.53 8.14
C LEU A 36 19.31 30.76 9.45
N VAL A 37 20.37 31.08 10.19
CA VAL A 37 20.71 30.47 11.49
C VAL A 37 19.79 30.94 12.62
N LYS A 38 19.32 32.19 12.56
CA LYS A 38 18.46 32.79 13.58
C LYS A 38 17.00 32.41 13.40
N ASP A 39 16.49 32.51 12.17
CA ASP A 39 15.06 32.41 11.85
C ASP A 39 14.67 31.06 11.23
N GLY A 40 15.66 30.22 10.85
CA GLY A 40 15.44 28.91 10.25
C GLY A 40 15.08 28.97 8.76
N SER A 41 14.64 27.84 8.19
CA SER A 41 14.22 27.74 6.77
C SER A 41 13.09 28.74 6.46
N PRO A 42 13.26 29.64 5.46
CA PRO A 42 12.23 30.60 5.04
C PRO A 42 10.93 29.92 4.58
N SER A 43 11.03 28.67 4.12
CA SER A 43 9.91 27.85 3.66
C SER A 43 8.98 27.42 4.81
N LYS A 44 9.41 27.50 6.07
CA LYS A 44 8.55 27.28 7.26
C LYS A 44 7.62 28.47 7.56
N GLN A 45 7.81 29.61 6.92
CA GLN A 45 7.01 30.82 7.15
C GLN A 45 6.31 31.28 5.87
N ARG A 46 5.36 30.48 5.38
CA ARG A 46 4.30 30.98 4.51
C ARG A 46 2.93 30.52 5.01
N SER A 47 2.21 31.44 5.66
CA SER A 47 0.75 31.41 5.65
C SER A 47 0.29 31.84 4.27
N LEU A 48 -0.45 30.98 3.57
CA LEU A 48 -1.12 31.35 2.33
C LEU A 48 -2.60 31.50 2.62
N ALA A 49 -3.14 32.70 2.38
CA ALA A 49 -4.57 32.94 2.32
C ALA A 49 -5.18 32.13 1.16
N PRO A 50 -6.40 31.58 1.31
CA PRO A 50 -6.99 30.72 0.29
C PRO A 50 -7.35 31.52 -0.98
N PRO A 51 -7.29 30.91 -2.17
CA PRO A 51 -7.81 31.54 -3.38
C PRO A 51 -9.32 31.74 -3.26
N ARG A 52 -9.80 32.94 -3.60
CA ARG A 52 -11.23 33.23 -3.76
C ARG A 52 -11.66 32.79 -5.16
N HIS A 53 -12.29 31.62 -5.25
CA HIS A 53 -13.18 31.25 -6.34
C HIS A 53 -14.54 30.80 -5.76
N PRO A 54 -15.65 31.05 -6.47
CA PRO A 54 -16.99 30.86 -5.91
C PRO A 54 -17.28 29.40 -5.56
N LEU A 55 -17.70 29.24 -4.31
CA LEU A 55 -18.08 28.01 -3.60
C LEU A 55 -19.37 27.39 -4.16
N TRP A 56 -19.35 26.71 -5.32
CA TRP A 56 -20.45 25.77 -5.73
C TRP A 56 -20.20 24.94 -7.01
N SER A 57 -19.00 24.46 -7.30
CA SER A 57 -18.80 23.54 -8.45
C SER A 57 -17.87 22.36 -8.14
N ILE A 58 -18.33 21.50 -7.21
CA ILE A 58 -18.42 20.04 -7.38
C ILE A 58 -19.47 19.56 -6.37
N GLN A 59 -20.55 19.02 -6.92
CA GLN A 59 -21.71 18.50 -6.21
C GLN A 59 -21.53 16.98 -6.01
N TYR A 60 -22.16 16.45 -4.96
CA TYR A 60 -22.42 15.04 -4.64
C TYR A 60 -22.58 14.10 -5.88
N PRO A 61 -22.17 12.80 -5.85
CA PRO A 61 -22.12 11.90 -4.69
C PRO A 61 -20.77 11.21 -4.42
N LEU A 62 -19.80 11.90 -3.79
CA LEU A 62 -18.61 11.22 -3.23
C LEU A 62 -18.36 11.50 -1.74
N LEU A 63 -19.18 12.35 -1.11
CA LEU A 63 -19.07 12.63 0.33
C LEU A 63 -19.53 11.46 1.22
N LYS A 64 -20.29 10.50 0.67
CA LYS A 64 -20.82 9.33 1.41
C LYS A 64 -19.95 8.07 1.29
N VAL A 65 -18.92 8.11 0.44
CA VAL A 65 -17.89 7.04 0.33
C VAL A 65 -16.74 7.31 1.31
N ALA A 66 -16.41 8.58 1.56
CA ALA A 66 -15.43 8.97 2.57
C ALA A 66 -15.90 8.72 4.02
N GLN A 67 -17.21 8.79 4.29
CA GLN A 67 -17.76 8.43 5.61
C GLN A 67 -17.94 6.92 5.85
N ASN A 68 -17.83 6.08 4.81
CA ASN A 68 -17.81 4.63 4.95
C ASN A 68 -16.38 4.03 4.98
N LEU A 69 -15.34 4.88 4.99
CA LEU A 69 -13.94 4.46 5.13
C LEU A 69 -13.38 4.58 6.56
N GLU A 70 -14.25 4.71 7.56
CA GLU A 70 -13.96 4.29 8.95
C GLU A 70 -14.60 2.92 9.32
N GLN A 71 -15.24 2.24 8.36
CA GLN A 71 -15.67 0.84 8.48
C GLN A 71 -15.13 -0.10 7.37
N LEU A 72 -14.06 0.32 6.69
CA LEU A 72 -13.24 -0.55 5.83
C LEU A 72 -11.79 -0.57 6.34
N ARG A 73 -11.65 -0.84 7.63
CA ARG A 73 -10.49 -1.57 8.14
C ARG A 73 -10.77 -3.05 7.93
N ASP A 74 -9.78 -3.79 7.44
CA ASP A 74 -9.88 -5.15 6.86
C ASP A 74 -10.22 -5.09 5.38
N ALA A 75 -9.45 -5.64 4.45
CA ALA A 75 -8.89 -6.98 4.46
C ALA A 75 -7.62 -6.98 3.63
N ASP A 76 -6.54 -7.50 4.21
CA ASP A 76 -5.45 -8.00 3.40
C ASP A 76 -5.99 -9.07 2.43
N GLY A 77 -5.54 -9.04 1.18
CA GLY A 77 -5.97 -9.98 0.14
C GLY A 77 -7.14 -9.55 -0.73
N ALA A 78 -8.08 -8.72 -0.26
CA ALA A 78 -9.26 -8.35 -1.07
C ALA A 78 -8.93 -7.43 -2.25
N TYR A 79 -7.96 -6.51 -2.09
CA TYR A 79 -7.47 -5.56 -3.11
C TYR A 79 -8.61 -4.92 -3.92
N ASN A 80 -9.56 -4.30 -3.23
CA ASN A 80 -10.82 -3.80 -3.77
C ASN A 80 -10.98 -2.26 -3.61
N PRO A 81 -10.20 -1.42 -4.32
CA PRO A 81 -9.06 -1.75 -5.20
C PRO A 81 -7.71 -1.75 -4.45
N ILE A 82 -6.63 -2.19 -5.12
CA ILE A 82 -5.26 -2.00 -4.64
C ILE A 82 -4.86 -0.51 -4.65
N HIS A 83 -4.01 -0.09 -3.71
CA HIS A 83 -3.49 1.28 -3.58
C HIS A 83 -2.03 1.26 -3.10
N MET A 84 -1.35 2.41 -3.14
CA MET A 84 0.09 2.54 -2.87
C MET A 84 0.53 2.01 -1.50
N LEU A 85 -0.32 2.12 -0.47
CA LEU A 85 0.04 1.59 0.86
C LEU A 85 0.20 0.07 0.88
N HIS A 86 -0.53 -0.69 0.05
CA HIS A 86 -0.34 -2.14 -0.04
C HIS A 86 1.06 -2.46 -0.57
N ILE A 87 1.48 -1.76 -1.63
CA ILE A 87 2.82 -1.92 -2.22
C ILE A 87 3.88 -1.50 -1.21
N ARG A 88 3.67 -0.36 -0.54
CA ARG A 88 4.59 0.16 0.49
C ARG A 88 4.81 -0.83 1.63
N SER A 89 3.78 -1.54 2.08
CA SER A 89 3.93 -2.56 3.13
C SER A 89 4.95 -3.64 2.76
N PHE A 90 5.02 -4.07 1.50
CA PHE A 90 6.05 -5.01 1.06
C PHE A 90 7.46 -4.40 1.14
N TYR A 91 7.65 -3.15 0.69
CA TYR A 91 8.94 -2.47 0.78
C TYR A 91 9.41 -2.27 2.23
N VAL A 92 8.50 -1.85 3.12
CA VAL A 92 8.80 -1.69 4.55
C VAL A 92 9.14 -3.04 5.19
N ALA A 93 8.38 -4.09 4.88
CA ALA A 93 8.66 -5.44 5.35
C ALA A 93 10.03 -5.94 4.88
N ARG A 94 10.34 -5.75 3.59
CA ARG A 94 11.63 -6.12 3.01
C ARG A 94 12.79 -5.40 3.69
N GLN A 95 12.71 -4.08 3.82
CA GLN A 95 13.74 -3.27 4.47
C GLN A 95 13.98 -3.74 5.91
N TYR A 96 12.91 -4.02 6.66
CA TYR A 96 13.03 -4.56 8.00
C TYR A 96 13.72 -5.93 7.99
N VAL A 97 13.32 -6.83 7.09
CA VAL A 97 13.88 -8.18 7.04
C VAL A 97 15.36 -8.17 6.72
N GLU A 98 15.77 -7.43 5.69
CA GLU A 98 17.17 -7.33 5.26
C GLU A 98 18.04 -6.61 6.31
N ALA A 99 17.47 -5.69 7.10
CA ALA A 99 18.21 -4.98 8.15
C ALA A 99 18.37 -5.79 9.44
N ASN A 100 17.38 -6.62 9.80
CA ASN A 100 17.33 -7.31 11.10
C ASN A 100 17.69 -8.80 11.02
N TYR A 101 17.51 -9.42 9.85
CA TYR A 101 17.85 -10.81 9.62
C TYR A 101 18.94 -10.94 8.57
N LYS A 102 19.80 -11.95 8.70
CA LYS A 102 20.88 -12.25 7.74
C LYS A 102 20.36 -13.01 6.51
N PHE A 103 19.13 -12.71 6.08
CA PHE A 103 18.47 -13.35 4.93
C PHE A 103 18.10 -12.29 3.90
N PRO A 104 18.55 -12.42 2.64
CA PRO A 104 18.12 -11.53 1.57
C PRO A 104 16.66 -11.81 1.20
N VAL A 105 15.89 -10.75 0.94
CA VAL A 105 14.54 -10.89 0.39
C VAL A 105 14.66 -10.98 -1.13
N VAL A 106 14.36 -12.16 -1.67
CA VAL A 106 14.52 -12.47 -3.09
C VAL A 106 13.28 -12.16 -3.92
N GLY A 107 12.12 -12.04 -3.30
CA GLY A 107 10.86 -11.76 -3.98
C GLY A 107 9.67 -11.63 -3.03
N ALA A 108 8.55 -11.21 -3.58
CA ALA A 108 7.26 -11.15 -2.91
C ALA A 108 6.12 -11.46 -3.88
N PHE A 109 5.02 -11.98 -3.35
CA PHE A 109 3.82 -12.30 -4.11
C PHE A 109 2.62 -11.55 -3.53
N ILE A 110 1.86 -10.89 -4.41
CA ILE A 110 0.51 -10.43 -4.10
C ILE A 110 -0.46 -11.50 -4.60
N SER A 111 -1.09 -12.23 -3.68
CA SER A 111 -2.16 -13.18 -3.99
C SER A 111 -3.53 -12.54 -3.78
N PRO A 112 -4.30 -12.24 -4.84
CA PRO A 112 -5.61 -11.66 -4.69
C PRO A 112 -6.61 -12.70 -4.20
N SER A 113 -7.48 -12.31 -3.27
CA SER A 113 -8.46 -13.23 -2.72
C SER A 113 -9.54 -13.61 -3.72
N HIS A 114 -10.06 -14.82 -3.53
CA HIS A 114 -11.15 -15.38 -4.32
C HIS A 114 -12.38 -14.46 -4.34
N ASP A 115 -13.04 -14.34 -5.50
CA ASP A 115 -14.15 -13.41 -5.71
C ASP A 115 -15.32 -13.62 -4.74
N THR A 116 -15.65 -14.87 -4.43
CA THR A 116 -16.63 -15.23 -3.38
C THR A 116 -16.29 -14.65 -2.01
N PHE A 117 -15.01 -14.62 -1.60
CA PHE A 117 -14.62 -14.01 -0.32
C PHE A 117 -14.90 -12.52 -0.32
N VAL A 118 -14.51 -11.83 -1.39
CA VAL A 118 -14.75 -10.39 -1.55
C VAL A 118 -16.26 -10.09 -1.61
N ARG A 119 -17.04 -10.92 -2.31
CA ARG A 119 -18.51 -10.79 -2.35
C ARG A 119 -19.13 -10.98 -0.97
N VAL A 120 -18.69 -11.98 -0.19
CA VAL A 120 -19.16 -12.21 1.18
C VAL A 120 -18.92 -10.98 2.05
N LYS A 121 -17.72 -10.41 1.95
CA LYS A 121 -17.33 -9.22 2.69
C LYS A 121 -18.15 -7.98 2.30
N ASN A 122 -18.50 -7.85 1.02
CA ASN A 122 -19.29 -6.74 0.49
C ASN A 122 -20.79 -7.07 0.34
N ARG A 123 -21.31 -8.09 1.05
CA ARG A 123 -22.73 -8.51 0.94
C ARG A 123 -23.74 -7.38 1.17
N ARG A 124 -23.40 -6.41 2.02
CA ARG A 124 -24.28 -5.27 2.34
C ARG A 124 -24.28 -4.19 1.26
N ASN A 125 -23.22 -4.11 0.45
CA ASN A 125 -23.11 -3.17 -0.65
C ASN A 125 -22.36 -3.80 -1.83
N THR A 126 -23.03 -4.75 -2.49
CA THR A 126 -22.43 -5.54 -3.59
C THR A 126 -21.97 -4.70 -4.79
N PRO A 127 -22.60 -3.56 -5.14
CA PRO A 127 -22.08 -2.66 -6.18
C PRO A 127 -20.64 -2.20 -5.92
N ASP A 128 -20.22 -2.08 -4.65
CA ASP A 128 -18.87 -1.65 -4.25
C ASP A 128 -17.77 -2.68 -4.57
N MET A 129 -18.13 -3.86 -5.04
CA MET A 129 -17.19 -4.91 -5.38
C MET A 129 -16.65 -4.74 -6.80
N VAL A 130 -15.35 -4.45 -6.90
CA VAL A 130 -14.56 -4.60 -8.12
C VAL A 130 -14.47 -6.09 -8.46
N THR A 131 -14.83 -6.44 -9.68
CA THR A 131 -14.82 -7.84 -10.14
C THR A 131 -13.41 -8.42 -10.18
N LYS A 132 -13.30 -9.76 -10.09
CA LYS A 132 -12.05 -10.51 -10.23
C LYS A 132 -11.17 -10.06 -11.40
N ARG A 133 -11.78 -9.79 -12.57
CA ARG A 133 -11.12 -9.29 -13.78
C ARG A 133 -10.33 -8.01 -13.51
N HIS A 134 -11.01 -7.01 -12.96
CA HIS A 134 -10.41 -5.70 -12.75
C HIS A 134 -9.49 -5.68 -11.55
N ARG A 135 -9.79 -6.42 -10.47
CA ARG A 135 -8.86 -6.55 -9.34
C ARG A 135 -7.53 -7.10 -9.80
N LEU A 136 -7.53 -8.19 -10.57
CA LEU A 136 -6.29 -8.79 -11.06
C LEU A 136 -5.51 -7.84 -11.96
N ALA A 137 -6.19 -7.18 -12.91
CA ALA A 137 -5.55 -6.20 -13.79
C ALA A 137 -4.97 -4.98 -13.04
N LEU A 138 -5.68 -4.47 -12.03
CA LEU A 138 -5.19 -3.36 -11.21
C LEU A 138 -3.95 -3.74 -10.41
N ILE A 139 -3.91 -4.96 -9.89
CA ILE A 139 -2.76 -5.48 -9.12
C ILE A 139 -1.55 -5.67 -10.02
N GLU A 140 -1.73 -6.30 -11.19
CA GLU A 140 -0.66 -6.41 -12.20
C GLU A 140 -0.13 -5.03 -12.61
N THR A 141 -1.03 -4.07 -12.82
CA THR A 141 -0.63 -2.69 -13.15
C THR A 141 0.13 -2.03 -12.00
N ALA A 142 -0.22 -2.33 -10.74
CA ALA A 142 0.42 -1.75 -9.56
C ALA A 142 1.85 -2.24 -9.35
N VAL A 143 2.14 -3.48 -9.74
CA VAL A 143 3.45 -4.10 -9.57
C VAL A 143 4.29 -4.11 -10.85
N ALA A 144 3.76 -3.65 -11.98
CA ALA A 144 4.44 -3.71 -13.28
C ALA A 144 5.83 -3.06 -13.32
N SER A 145 6.10 -2.05 -12.49
CA SER A 145 7.43 -1.42 -12.38
C SER A 145 8.31 -2.00 -11.28
N SER A 146 7.79 -2.94 -10.49
CA SER A 146 8.54 -3.63 -9.44
C SER A 146 9.40 -4.73 -10.05
N SER A 147 10.66 -4.82 -9.63
CA SER A 147 11.57 -5.88 -10.07
C SER A 147 11.50 -7.15 -9.21
N TRP A 148 10.70 -7.16 -8.15
CA TRP A 148 10.72 -8.21 -7.13
C TRP A 148 9.35 -8.56 -6.54
N ILE A 149 8.29 -7.83 -6.92
CA ILE A 149 6.92 -8.12 -6.46
C ILE A 149 6.15 -8.63 -7.68
N GLU A 150 5.62 -9.85 -7.57
CA GLU A 150 4.83 -10.49 -8.61
C GLU A 150 3.41 -10.76 -8.15
N VAL A 151 2.51 -11.05 -9.09
CA VAL A 151 1.11 -11.40 -8.80
C VAL A 151 0.92 -12.91 -8.87
N ASP A 152 0.50 -13.52 -7.77
CA ASP A 152 0.07 -14.92 -7.76
C ASP A 152 -1.42 -15.02 -8.09
N LYS A 153 -1.73 -15.61 -9.24
CA LYS A 153 -3.12 -15.76 -9.71
C LYS A 153 -3.82 -16.98 -9.11
N TRP A 154 -3.13 -17.78 -8.30
CA TRP A 154 -3.63 -19.08 -7.90
C TRP A 154 -4.93 -18.99 -7.09
N GLU A 155 -4.95 -18.24 -5.98
CA GLU A 155 -6.12 -18.15 -5.10
C GLU A 155 -7.37 -17.62 -5.81
N ILE A 156 -7.25 -16.52 -6.56
CA ILE A 156 -8.38 -15.90 -7.27
C ILE A 156 -8.99 -16.80 -8.36
N THR A 157 -8.20 -17.74 -8.90
CA THR A 157 -8.60 -18.63 -10.00
C THR A 157 -9.07 -20.01 -9.56
N ARG A 158 -9.03 -20.32 -8.25
CA ARG A 158 -9.56 -21.58 -7.71
C ARG A 158 -11.09 -21.62 -7.81
N ARG A 159 -11.65 -22.83 -7.75
CA ARG A 159 -13.12 -23.04 -7.66
C ARG A 159 -13.74 -22.58 -6.35
N ARG A 160 -12.97 -22.53 -5.27
CA ARG A 160 -13.44 -22.30 -3.91
C ARG A 160 -12.52 -21.32 -3.21
N VAL A 161 -13.06 -20.65 -2.20
CA VAL A 161 -12.27 -19.81 -1.30
C VAL A 161 -11.29 -20.70 -0.55
N LEU A 162 -10.02 -20.29 -0.52
CA LEU A 162 -8.97 -20.93 0.26
C LEU A 162 -8.65 -20.10 1.50
N ASP A 163 -8.02 -20.73 2.48
CA ASP A 163 -7.42 -20.01 3.61
C ASP A 163 -6.01 -19.50 3.26
N TYR A 164 -5.51 -18.55 4.06
CA TYR A 164 -4.21 -17.94 3.85
C TYR A 164 -3.04 -18.94 4.03
N LEU A 165 -3.20 -20.01 4.81
CA LEU A 165 -2.15 -21.02 5.00
C LEU A 165 -1.99 -21.86 3.73
N SER A 166 -3.09 -22.18 3.05
CA SER A 166 -3.10 -22.87 1.76
C SER A 166 -2.39 -22.03 0.70
N THR A 167 -2.67 -20.72 0.65
CA THR A 167 -1.95 -19.79 -0.24
C THR A 167 -0.46 -19.72 0.07
N LEU A 168 -0.06 -19.63 1.35
CA LEU A 168 1.35 -19.62 1.75
C LEU A 168 2.06 -20.94 1.41
N THR A 169 1.37 -22.07 1.56
CA THR A 169 1.89 -23.40 1.23
C THR A 169 2.12 -23.53 -0.28
N HIS A 170 1.15 -23.12 -1.09
CA HIS A 170 1.29 -23.05 -2.55
C HIS A 170 2.50 -22.22 -2.97
N ILE A 171 2.70 -21.03 -2.39
CA ILE A 171 3.86 -20.19 -2.69
C ILE A 171 5.18 -20.89 -2.32
N ARG A 172 5.26 -21.53 -1.15
CA ARG A 172 6.45 -22.29 -0.75
C ARG A 172 6.74 -23.42 -1.73
N GLU A 173 5.75 -24.26 -2.01
CA GLU A 173 5.87 -25.41 -2.91
C GLU A 173 6.23 -24.98 -4.34
N MET A 174 5.63 -23.90 -4.82
CA MET A 174 5.97 -23.33 -6.12
C MET A 174 7.42 -22.88 -6.17
N CYS A 175 7.91 -22.16 -5.15
CA CYS A 175 9.31 -21.74 -5.09
C CYS A 175 10.27 -22.94 -4.98
N GLU A 176 9.99 -23.91 -4.11
CA GLU A 176 10.84 -25.09 -3.90
C GLU A 176 10.85 -26.02 -5.12
N SER A 177 9.75 -26.13 -5.86
CA SER A 177 9.67 -26.89 -7.10
C SER A 177 10.52 -26.28 -8.23
N HIS A 178 10.47 -24.95 -8.38
CA HIS A 178 11.26 -24.27 -9.41
C HIS A 178 12.75 -24.14 -9.03
N PHE A 179 13.05 -24.12 -7.72
CA PHE A 179 14.38 -23.88 -7.19
C PHE A 179 14.74 -24.89 -6.09
N PRO A 180 14.85 -26.19 -6.41
CA PRO A 180 15.00 -27.27 -5.43
C PRO A 180 16.29 -27.21 -4.61
N GLN A 181 17.29 -26.46 -5.08
CA GLN A 181 18.55 -26.24 -4.37
C GLN A 181 18.45 -25.21 -3.24
N TYR A 182 17.35 -24.45 -3.17
CA TYR A 182 17.13 -23.42 -2.16
C TYR A 182 15.96 -23.79 -1.26
N ARG A 183 16.08 -23.41 0.01
CA ARG A 183 14.97 -23.48 0.98
C ARG A 183 14.44 -22.07 1.21
N PHE A 184 13.14 -21.88 1.03
CA PHE A 184 12.52 -20.57 1.16
C PHE A 184 11.83 -20.42 2.52
N HIS A 185 12.13 -19.33 3.22
CA HIS A 185 11.34 -18.92 4.37
C HIS A 185 10.27 -17.92 3.92
N VAL A 186 9.02 -18.38 3.86
CA VAL A 186 7.88 -17.56 3.43
C VAL A 186 7.29 -16.82 4.63
N MET A 187 7.12 -15.50 4.49
CA MET A 187 6.53 -14.64 5.51
C MET A 187 5.23 -14.02 5.01
N TYR A 188 4.17 -14.07 5.83
CA TYR A 188 2.89 -13.41 5.54
C TYR A 188 2.96 -11.93 5.92
N VAL A 189 2.78 -11.04 4.94
CA VAL A 189 2.74 -9.59 5.13
C VAL A 189 1.29 -9.14 5.28
N CYS A 190 0.97 -8.46 6.38
CA CYS A 190 -0.40 -8.03 6.67
C CYS A 190 -0.46 -6.68 7.41
N GLY A 191 -1.66 -6.13 7.51
CA GLY A 191 -1.96 -4.94 8.31
C GLY A 191 -2.41 -5.27 9.74
N CYS A 192 -2.49 -4.21 10.55
CA CYS A 192 -2.81 -4.26 11.98
C CYS A 192 -4.08 -5.04 12.34
N ASN A 193 -5.11 -5.00 11.48
CA ASN A 193 -6.41 -5.58 11.80
C ASN A 193 -6.48 -7.07 11.41
N THR A 194 -5.65 -7.49 10.45
CA THR A 194 -5.57 -8.88 10.02
C THR A 194 -4.68 -9.67 10.95
N VAL A 195 -3.53 -9.11 11.35
CA VAL A 195 -2.56 -9.85 12.19
C VAL A 195 -3.21 -10.42 13.44
N VAL A 196 -4.11 -9.66 14.08
CA VAL A 196 -4.82 -10.07 15.30
C VAL A 196 -5.85 -11.20 15.08
N LYS A 197 -6.21 -11.50 13.84
CA LYS A 197 -7.15 -12.57 13.45
C LYS A 197 -6.45 -13.84 13.01
N LEU A 198 -5.12 -13.82 12.85
CA LEU A 198 -4.36 -14.96 12.36
C LEU A 198 -4.19 -16.01 13.47
N SER A 199 -4.12 -17.27 13.04
CA SER A 199 -3.68 -18.36 13.90
C SER A 199 -2.15 -18.38 13.93
N HIS A 200 -1.58 -17.66 14.89
CA HIS A 200 -0.13 -17.54 15.04
C HIS A 200 0.54 -18.87 15.40
N SER A 201 -0.18 -19.75 16.10
CA SER A 201 0.30 -21.11 16.34
C SER A 201 0.39 -21.89 15.03
N ALA A 202 -0.65 -21.84 14.17
CA ALA A 202 -0.62 -22.55 12.90
C ALA A 202 0.49 -22.02 11.97
N LEU A 203 0.67 -20.69 11.89
CA LEU A 203 1.79 -20.10 11.15
C LEU A 203 3.14 -20.64 11.62
N ARG A 204 3.37 -20.68 12.94
CA ARG A 204 4.61 -21.21 13.52
C ARG A 204 4.77 -22.70 13.27
N ASP A 205 3.72 -23.48 13.49
CA ASP A 205 3.74 -24.94 13.41
C ASP A 205 4.00 -25.38 11.94
N GLU A 206 3.50 -24.62 10.96
CA GLU A 206 3.77 -24.79 9.52
C GLU A 206 5.09 -24.12 9.04
N GLY A 207 5.82 -23.46 9.93
CA GLY A 207 7.12 -22.82 9.64
C GLY A 207 7.05 -21.52 8.81
N PHE A 208 5.92 -20.83 8.83
CA PHE A 208 5.74 -19.51 8.20
C PHE A 208 6.08 -18.37 9.15
N GLY A 209 6.68 -17.31 8.62
CA GLY A 209 6.82 -16.04 9.34
C GLY A 209 5.57 -15.16 9.20
N CYS A 210 5.42 -14.17 10.06
CA CYS A 210 4.37 -13.16 9.96
C CYS A 210 4.92 -11.79 10.29
N ILE A 211 4.64 -10.83 9.42
CA ILE A 211 5.05 -9.44 9.57
C ILE A 211 3.84 -8.53 9.40
N THR A 212 3.59 -7.70 10.42
CA THR A 212 2.56 -6.67 10.36
C THR A 212 3.22 -5.31 10.19
N VAL A 213 2.76 -4.56 9.18
CA VAL A 213 3.20 -3.18 8.97
C VAL A 213 2.14 -2.23 9.49
N CYS A 214 2.54 -1.31 10.37
CA CYS A 214 1.65 -0.39 11.06
C CYS A 214 2.21 1.02 11.10
N ARG A 215 1.36 2.03 11.30
CA ARG A 215 1.86 3.36 11.67
C ARG A 215 2.36 3.35 13.13
N PRO A 216 3.32 4.21 13.50
CA PRO A 216 3.79 4.32 14.88
C PRO A 216 2.65 4.49 15.90
N ALA A 217 1.63 5.28 15.56
CA ALA A 217 0.46 5.50 16.42
C ALA A 217 -0.41 4.24 16.65
N GLN A 218 -0.22 3.17 15.86
CA GLN A 218 -0.99 1.93 15.96
C GLN A 218 -0.26 0.82 16.72
N THR A 219 1.05 0.96 16.95
CA THR A 219 1.90 -0.09 17.52
C THR A 219 1.39 -0.58 18.88
N GLU A 220 1.08 0.33 19.80
CA GLU A 220 0.57 -0.02 21.13
C GLU A 220 -0.77 -0.76 21.06
N MET A 221 -1.66 -0.34 20.16
CA MET A 221 -2.95 -0.99 19.92
C MET A 221 -2.75 -2.44 19.45
N VAL A 222 -1.85 -2.65 18.49
CA VAL A 222 -1.55 -3.99 17.95
C VAL A 222 -0.95 -4.89 19.03
N ILE A 223 0.03 -4.40 19.79
CA ILE A 223 0.65 -5.15 20.90
C ILE A 223 -0.40 -5.54 21.94
N LYS A 224 -1.30 -4.63 22.28
CA LYS A 224 -2.38 -4.88 23.25
C LYS A 224 -3.34 -5.96 22.76
N GLN A 225 -3.71 -5.95 21.48
CA GLN A 225 -4.63 -6.92 20.89
C GLN A 225 -4.01 -8.30 20.71
N LEU A 226 -2.72 -8.38 20.34
CA LEU A 226 -1.98 -9.65 20.27
C LEU A 226 -1.72 -10.25 21.66
N GLY A 227 -1.59 -9.40 22.68
CA GLY A 227 -1.16 -9.81 24.00
C GLY A 227 0.35 -10.09 24.06
N LYS A 228 0.88 -10.16 25.29
CA LYS A 228 2.34 -10.14 25.55
C LYS A 228 3.12 -11.26 24.86
N THR A 229 2.53 -12.45 24.73
CA THR A 229 3.22 -13.62 24.16
C THR A 229 3.28 -13.56 22.64
N LEU A 230 2.15 -13.24 21.98
CA LEU A 230 2.10 -13.16 20.52
C LEU A 230 2.82 -11.91 19.99
N ALA A 231 2.76 -10.78 20.72
CA ALA A 231 3.50 -9.58 20.35
C ALA A 231 5.02 -9.78 20.36
N LYS A 232 5.55 -10.71 21.16
CA LYS A 232 6.99 -11.05 21.18
C LYS A 232 7.41 -11.95 20.02
N THR A 233 6.47 -12.69 19.43
CA THR A 233 6.74 -13.68 18.37
C THR A 233 6.34 -13.19 16.99
N THR A 234 5.49 -12.16 16.92
CA THR A 234 5.04 -11.52 15.69
C THR A 234 5.95 -10.35 15.36
N THR A 235 6.43 -10.26 14.12
CA THR A 235 7.23 -9.12 13.68
C THR A 235 6.34 -7.91 13.43
N ILE A 236 6.40 -6.92 14.31
CA ILE A 236 5.66 -5.65 14.18
C ILE A 236 6.62 -4.58 13.66
N VAL A 237 6.29 -3.99 12.51
CA VAL A 237 7.15 -2.99 11.84
C VAL A 237 6.41 -1.69 11.68
N GLU A 238 7.04 -0.62 12.17
CA GLU A 238 6.54 0.73 12.02
C GLU A 238 6.93 1.31 10.66
N ASP A 239 5.93 1.70 9.89
CA ASP A 239 6.12 2.58 8.74
C ASP A 239 6.23 4.04 9.20
N SER A 240 7.44 4.37 9.67
CA SER A 240 7.86 5.70 10.11
C SER A 240 8.29 6.61 8.96
N GLY A 241 8.30 6.11 7.72
CA GLY A 241 8.65 6.94 6.60
C GLY A 241 7.62 8.04 6.42
N VAL A 242 8.11 9.28 6.37
CA VAL A 242 7.32 10.45 5.95
C VAL A 242 6.86 10.14 4.54
N LEU A 243 5.59 9.77 4.39
CA LEU A 243 5.00 9.86 3.07
C LEU A 243 5.09 11.34 2.68
N PRO A 244 5.43 11.67 1.43
CA PRO A 244 5.36 13.07 0.99
C PRO A 244 4.06 13.66 1.48
N TYR A 245 4.07 14.87 2.06
CA TYR A 245 2.86 15.52 2.58
C TYR A 245 1.70 15.44 1.57
N GLU A 246 2.02 15.45 0.28
CA GLU A 246 1.17 15.15 -0.87
C GLU A 246 0.40 13.82 -0.82
N LEU A 247 0.97 12.71 -0.34
CA LEU A 247 0.29 11.40 -0.19
C LEU A 247 -0.51 11.30 1.13
N GLU A 248 -0.11 12.02 2.18
CA GLU A 248 -0.84 12.12 3.46
C GLU A 248 -2.01 13.09 3.39
N SER A 249 -1.87 14.16 2.60
CA SER A 249 -2.91 15.13 2.26
C SER A 249 -3.55 14.86 0.90
N ALA A 250 -3.23 13.73 0.25
CA ALA A 250 -3.77 13.34 -1.05
C ALA A 250 -5.29 13.22 -0.96
N THR A 251 -5.98 14.28 -1.34
CA THR A 251 -7.43 14.29 -1.53
C THR A 251 -7.84 13.70 -2.88
N SER A 252 -6.88 13.55 -3.81
CA SER A 252 -7.13 12.99 -5.14
C SER A 252 -6.87 11.48 -5.17
N PHE A 253 -7.90 10.73 -5.60
CA PHE A 253 -7.85 9.28 -5.78
C PHE A 253 -6.67 8.84 -6.67
N GLN A 254 -6.29 9.67 -7.64
CA GLN A 254 -5.13 9.46 -8.53
C GLN A 254 -3.80 9.35 -7.78
N MET A 255 -3.61 10.11 -6.70
CA MET A 255 -2.37 10.06 -5.92
C MET A 255 -2.30 8.80 -5.04
N MET A 256 -3.45 8.30 -4.57
CA MET A 256 -3.52 7.09 -3.74
C MET A 256 -3.26 5.80 -4.53
N VAL A 257 -3.72 5.74 -5.78
CA VAL A 257 -3.57 4.55 -6.65
C VAL A 257 -2.42 4.69 -7.65
N GLY A 258 -1.92 5.91 -7.88
CA GLY A 258 -0.94 6.21 -8.93
C GLY A 258 -1.57 6.40 -10.31
N LYS A 259 -0.88 7.12 -11.20
CA LYS A 259 -1.37 7.45 -12.55
C LYS A 259 -1.81 6.23 -13.38
N PRO A 260 -1.05 5.11 -13.43
CA PRO A 260 -1.44 3.96 -14.25
C PRO A 260 -2.76 3.33 -13.82
N LEU A 261 -2.96 3.14 -12.50
CA LEU A 261 -4.20 2.57 -11.97
C LEU A 261 -5.35 3.54 -12.17
N PHE A 262 -5.12 4.84 -11.96
CA PHE A 262 -6.14 5.85 -12.18
C PHE A 262 -6.66 5.84 -13.63
N HIS A 263 -5.76 5.74 -14.62
CA HIS A 263 -6.16 5.61 -16.01
C HIS A 263 -6.94 4.33 -16.30
N TYR A 264 -6.57 3.20 -15.69
CA TYR A 264 -7.32 1.96 -15.80
C TYR A 264 -8.74 2.10 -15.24
N LEU A 265 -8.87 2.73 -14.06
CA LEU A 265 -10.16 2.95 -13.38
C LEU A 265 -11.09 3.85 -14.20
N LEU A 266 -10.54 4.91 -14.81
CA LEU A 266 -11.29 5.78 -15.73
C LEU A 266 -11.71 5.05 -17.00
N ARG A 267 -10.79 4.34 -17.65
CA ARG A 267 -11.04 3.63 -18.91
C ARG A 267 -12.17 2.59 -18.80
N HIS A 268 -12.27 1.93 -17.65
CA HIS A 268 -13.26 0.89 -17.39
C HIS A 268 -14.46 1.36 -16.57
N GLU A 269 -14.57 2.68 -16.33
CA GLU A 269 -15.67 3.31 -15.57
C GLU A 269 -15.91 2.67 -14.20
N ILE A 270 -14.85 2.14 -13.57
CA ILE A 270 -14.95 1.35 -12.34
C ILE A 270 -15.54 2.19 -11.21
N GLY A 271 -15.18 3.48 -11.14
CA GLY A 271 -15.74 4.40 -10.15
C GLY A 271 -17.25 4.59 -10.29
N GLU A 272 -17.76 4.72 -11.52
CA GLU A 272 -19.20 4.89 -11.79
C GLU A 272 -19.96 3.58 -11.57
N LYS A 273 -19.33 2.42 -11.83
CA LYS A 273 -19.88 1.08 -11.53
C LYS A 273 -20.00 0.81 -10.05
N ILE A 274 -18.96 1.14 -9.28
CA ILE A 274 -18.98 1.08 -7.81
C ILE A 274 -20.07 1.99 -7.25
N ALA A 275 -20.21 3.20 -7.80
CA ALA A 275 -21.25 4.15 -7.39
C ALA A 275 -22.68 3.72 -7.80
N GLY A 276 -22.84 2.60 -8.49
CA GLY A 276 -24.13 2.08 -8.95
C GLY A 276 -24.77 2.91 -10.06
N LYS A 277 -24.04 3.86 -10.67
CA LYS A 277 -24.53 4.70 -11.77
C LYS A 277 -24.45 3.98 -13.11
N VAL A 278 -23.48 3.08 -13.25
CA VAL A 278 -23.28 2.21 -14.41
C VAL A 278 -23.36 0.76 -13.93
N SER A 279 -24.03 -0.10 -14.68
CA SER A 279 -24.08 -1.52 -14.34
C SER A 279 -22.80 -2.24 -14.78
N TRP A 280 -22.38 -3.24 -14.01
CA TRP A 280 -21.33 -4.17 -14.43
C TRP A 280 -21.79 -4.96 -15.66
N SER A 281 -21.06 -4.81 -16.77
CA SER A 281 -21.30 -5.56 -18.01
C SER A 281 -20.93 -7.04 -17.83
N ASP A 282 -21.29 -7.88 -18.79
CA ASP A 282 -20.90 -9.29 -18.75
C ASP A 282 -19.41 -9.48 -19.01
N GLU A 283 -18.79 -8.63 -19.82
CA GLU A 283 -17.33 -8.63 -20.00
C GLU A 283 -16.62 -8.33 -18.67
N ASP A 284 -17.12 -7.39 -17.88
CA ASP A 284 -16.51 -7.05 -16.57
C ASP A 284 -16.51 -8.25 -15.60
N LYS A 285 -17.48 -9.17 -15.76
CA LYS A 285 -17.64 -10.36 -14.90
C LYS A 285 -16.79 -11.54 -15.37
N GLN A 286 -16.46 -11.59 -16.66
CA GLN A 286 -15.68 -12.66 -17.28
C GLN A 286 -14.17 -12.48 -17.07
N TRP A 287 -13.45 -13.60 -17.07
CA TRP A 287 -11.99 -13.61 -17.06
C TRP A 287 -11.41 -12.96 -18.32
N ARG A 288 -10.20 -12.37 -18.21
CA ARG A 288 -9.45 -11.95 -19.40
C ARG A 288 -8.93 -13.20 -20.09
N GLN A 289 -8.77 -13.16 -21.41
CA GLN A 289 -8.27 -14.31 -22.19
C GLN A 289 -6.95 -14.84 -21.64
N GLN A 290 -6.04 -13.95 -21.25
CA GLN A 290 -4.73 -14.29 -20.67
C GLN A 290 -4.78 -14.94 -19.29
N ASP A 291 -5.90 -14.83 -18.56
CA ASP A 291 -6.04 -15.40 -17.23
C ASP A 291 -6.66 -16.80 -17.26
N LEU A 292 -7.33 -17.17 -18.37
CA LEU A 292 -8.06 -18.44 -18.50
C LEU A 292 -7.17 -19.67 -18.29
N THR A 293 -5.89 -19.59 -18.64
CA THR A 293 -4.92 -20.67 -18.44
C THR A 293 -4.71 -21.04 -16.97
N TYR A 294 -5.07 -20.14 -16.05
CA TYR A 294 -4.93 -20.35 -14.61
C TYR A 294 -6.25 -20.79 -13.96
N VAL A 295 -7.39 -20.70 -14.65
CA VAL A 295 -8.73 -20.95 -14.10
C VAL A 295 -9.03 -22.45 -14.08
N GLU A 296 -9.26 -23.00 -12.89
CA GLU A 296 -9.55 -24.44 -12.69
C GLU A 296 -10.99 -24.85 -13.01
N TYR A 297 -11.79 -23.92 -13.50
CA TYR A 297 -13.18 -24.17 -13.84
C TYR A 297 -13.56 -23.48 -15.15
N ALA A 298 -14.25 -24.22 -16.01
CA ALA A 298 -15.03 -23.59 -17.06
C ALA A 298 -16.17 -22.79 -16.39
N GLU A 299 -16.35 -21.53 -16.79
CA GLU A 299 -17.60 -20.82 -16.50
C GLU A 299 -18.71 -21.58 -17.23
N SER A 300 -19.56 -22.28 -16.47
CA SER A 300 -20.75 -22.98 -16.97
C SER A 300 -21.90 -22.03 -17.18
#